data_AF-A0A2W6CNT1-F1
#
_entry.id   AF-A0A2W6CNT1-F1
#
_cell.length_a   1.000
_cell.length_b   1.000
_cell.length_c   1.000
_cell.angle_alpha   90.00
_cell.angle_beta   90.00
_cell.angle_gamma   90.00
#
_symmetry.space_group_name_H-M   'P 1'
#
loop_
_entity.id
_entity.type
_entity.pdbx_description
1 polymer ?
#
loop_
_entity_poly.entity_id
_entity_poly.type
_entity_poly.pdbx_seq_one_letter_code
_entity_poly.pdbx_strand_id
1 'polypeptide(L)'
;MSVEDHDDELATQYVLARRLRPDLEGAELAQLIVSRLNEDQLLSLAGDALAWAPHPTDRRELALEYVQNFVLAMESDPDAK
;
A
#
# COMPACT_ATOMS: atom_id res chain seq x y z
N MET A 1 14.55 9.01 1.82
CA MET A 1 13.79 7.88 2.38
C MET A 1 13.65 6.90 1.24
N SER A 2 14.25 5.72 1.38
CA SER A 2 14.26 4.71 0.33
C SER A 2 12.93 3.98 0.31
N VAL A 3 12.53 3.44 -0.84
CA VAL A 3 11.35 2.58 -1.04
C VAL A 3 11.22 1.51 0.04
N GLU A 4 12.35 0.97 0.50
CA GLU A 4 12.46 -0.01 1.59
C GLU A 4 11.87 0.45 2.94
N ASP A 5 11.94 1.75 3.26
CA ASP A 5 11.38 2.31 4.50
C ASP A 5 9.84 2.38 4.44
N HIS A 6 9.30 2.60 3.24
CA HIS A 6 7.86 2.64 2.99
C HIS A 6 7.24 1.25 2.96
N ASP A 7 7.94 0.25 2.42
CA ASP A 7 7.49 -1.15 2.44
C ASP A 7 7.43 -1.71 3.87
N ASP A 8 8.37 -1.38 4.76
CA ASP A 8 8.37 -1.82 6.16
C ASP A 8 7.20 -1.19 6.95
N GLU A 9 6.94 0.10 6.70
CA GLU A 9 5.80 0.80 7.28
C GLU A 9 4.46 0.24 6.76
N LEU A 10 4.35 -0.01 5.45
CA LEU A 10 3.18 -0.64 4.84
C LEU A 10 2.97 -2.08 5.36
N ALA A 11 4.04 -2.85 5.57
CA ALA A 11 3.98 -4.17 6.18
C ALA A 11 3.38 -4.09 7.59
N THR A 12 3.82 -3.11 8.39
CA THR A 12 3.27 -2.86 9.71
C THR A 12 1.79 -2.49 9.64
N GLN A 13 1.40 -1.59 8.74
CA GLN A 13 -0.01 -1.20 8.54
C GLN A 13 -0.85 -2.37 8.07
N TYR A 14 -0.32 -3.23 7.19
CA TYR A 14 -0.97 -4.43 6.69
C TYR A 14 -1.27 -5.42 7.82
N VAL A 15 -0.28 -5.73 8.66
CA VAL A 15 -0.47 -6.63 9.81
C VAL A 15 -1.50 -6.05 10.79
N LEU A 16 -1.46 -4.75 11.06
CA LEU A 16 -2.42 -4.08 11.94
C LEU A 16 -3.83 -4.07 11.35
N ALA A 17 -3.97 -3.79 10.05
CA ALA A 17 -5.24 -3.78 9.34
C ALA A 17 -5.85 -5.19 9.31
N ARG A 18 -5.04 -6.21 9.02
CA ARG A 18 -5.47 -7.63 9.01
C ARG A 18 -5.85 -8.12 10.40
N ARG A 19 -5.19 -7.66 11.47
CA ARG A 19 -5.61 -7.94 12.86
C ARG A 19 -6.92 -7.26 13.24
N LEU A 20 -7.14 -6.03 12.77
CA LEU A 20 -8.34 -5.26 13.07
C LEU A 20 -9.56 -5.78 12.31
N ARG A 21 -9.36 -6.14 11.04
CA ARG A 21 -10.40 -6.59 10.11
C ARG A 21 -9.89 -7.81 9.33
N PRO A 22 -9.89 -9.00 9.96
CA PRO A 22 -9.47 -10.23 9.29
C PRO A 22 -10.40 -10.63 8.14
N ASP A 23 -11.62 -10.09 8.10
CA ASP A 23 -12.58 -10.29 7.01
C ASP A 23 -12.27 -9.48 5.74
N LEU A 24 -11.30 -8.55 5.77
CA LEU A 24 -10.93 -7.74 4.60
C LEU A 24 -9.66 -8.29 3.94
N GLU A 25 -9.70 -8.44 2.61
CA GLU A 25 -8.62 -8.99 1.79
C GLU A 25 -8.41 -8.14 0.53
N GLY A 26 -7.23 -8.25 -0.08
CA GLY A 26 -6.88 -7.57 -1.33
C GLY A 26 -7.20 -6.07 -1.34
N ALA A 27 -8.07 -5.67 -2.28
CA ALA A 27 -8.40 -4.27 -2.53
C ALA A 27 -9.10 -3.56 -1.37
N GLU A 28 -9.93 -4.26 -0.59
CA GLU A 28 -10.62 -3.67 0.57
C GLU A 28 -9.64 -3.38 1.71
N LEU A 29 -8.68 -4.29 1.91
CA LEU A 29 -7.62 -4.12 2.90
C LEU A 29 -6.66 -2.99 2.48
N ALA A 30 -6.32 -2.92 1.20
CA ALA A 30 -5.52 -1.83 0.64
C ALA A 30 -6.19 -0.46 0.81
N GLN A 31 -7.50 -0.35 0.53
CA GLN A 31 -8.26 0.88 0.77
C GLN A 31 -8.26 1.29 2.25
N LEU A 32 -8.35 0.33 3.17
CA LEU A 32 -8.28 0.60 4.61
C LEU A 32 -6.90 1.14 5.01
N ILE A 33 -5.81 0.54 4.49
CA ILE A 33 -4.45 1.00 4.73
C ILE A 33 -4.26 2.42 4.19
N VAL A 34 -4.61 2.66 2.92
CA VAL A 34 -4.53 3.98 2.26
C VAL A 34 -5.33 5.05 2.99
N SER A 35 -6.52 4.71 3.51
CA SER A 35 -7.34 5.66 4.26
C SER A 35 -6.75 6.06 5.61
N ARG A 36 -5.74 5.32 6.11
CA ARG A 36 -5.01 5.63 7.34
C ARG A 36 -3.70 6.38 7.09
N LEU A 37 -3.24 6.41 5.84
CA LEU A 37 -2.05 7.16 5.46
C LEU A 37 -2.36 8.66 5.44
N ASN A 38 -1.39 9.46 5.88
CA ASN A 38 -1.47 10.91 5.80
C ASN A 38 -1.10 11.41 4.40
N GLU A 39 -1.45 12.66 4.10
CA GLU A 39 -1.20 13.30 2.80
C GLU A 39 0.29 13.23 2.38
N ASP A 40 1.22 13.38 3.32
CA ASP A 40 2.66 13.27 3.09
C ASP A 40 3.11 11.86 2.65
N GLN A 41 2.52 10.83 3.26
CA GLN A 41 2.79 9.43 2.89
C GLN A 41 2.15 9.08 1.55
N LEU A 42 0.95 9.59 1.28
CA LEU A 42 0.32 9.45 -0.04
C LEU A 42 1.14 10.15 -1.13
N LEU A 43 1.69 11.33 -0.84
CA LEU A 43 2.57 12.06 -1.75
C LEU A 43 3.87 11.30 -2.03
N SER A 44 4.46 10.70 -0.99
CA SER A 44 5.68 9.89 -1.13
C SER A 44 5.41 8.63 -1.97
N LEU A 45 4.35 7.88 -1.65
CA LEU A 45 3.95 6.68 -2.40
C LEU A 45 3.55 6.99 -3.84
N ALA A 46 2.78 8.06 -4.05
CA ALA A 46 2.42 8.52 -5.37
C ALA A 46 3.63 9.02 -6.15
N GLY A 47 4.65 9.59 -5.49
CA GLY A 47 5.90 10.00 -6.12
C GLY A 47 6.66 8.81 -6.70
N ASP A 48 6.73 7.71 -5.94
CA ASP A 48 7.34 6.45 -6.41
C ASP A 48 6.53 5.81 -7.54
N ALA A 49 5.21 5.73 -7.39
CA ALA A 49 4.31 5.19 -8.41
C ALA A 49 4.26 6.07 -9.67
N LEU A 50 4.40 7.39 -9.56
CA LEU A 50 4.45 8.31 -10.70
C LEU A 50 5.69 8.07 -11.56
N ALA A 51 6.81 7.62 -10.98
CA ALA A 51 7.96 7.22 -11.77
C ALA A 51 7.66 6.03 -12.71
N TRP A 52 6.61 5.26 -12.40
CA TRP A 52 6.19 4.07 -13.15
C TRP A 52 4.92 4.31 -13.98
N ALA A 53 4.25 5.46 -13.79
CA ALA A 53 2.99 5.79 -14.45
C ALA A 53 3.20 6.68 -15.69
N PRO A 54 2.63 6.32 -16.86
CA PRO A 54 2.80 7.10 -18.10
C PRO A 54 1.92 8.35 -18.21
N HIS A 55 0.97 8.59 -17.29
CA HIS A 55 0.00 9.69 -17.36
C HIS A 55 -0.21 10.38 -16.00
N PRO A 56 -0.68 11.65 -15.97
CA PRO A 56 -1.02 12.33 -14.73
C PRO A 56 -2.29 11.70 -14.12
N THR A 57 -2.08 10.65 -13.33
CA THR A 57 -3.11 9.98 -12.54
C THR A 57 -3.24 10.65 -11.17
N ASP A 58 -4.44 10.62 -10.59
CA ASP A 58 -4.68 11.11 -9.23
C ASP A 58 -3.71 10.43 -8.25
N ARG A 59 -3.02 11.23 -7.42
CA ARG A 59 -2.00 10.73 -6.48
C ARG A 59 -2.55 9.67 -5.53
N ARG A 60 -3.82 9.82 -5.15
CA ARG A 60 -4.51 8.86 -4.30
C ARG A 60 -4.75 7.53 -5.01
N GLU A 61 -5.03 7.56 -6.31
CA GLU A 61 -5.21 6.37 -7.13
C GLU A 61 -3.87 5.65 -7.28
N LEU A 62 -2.78 6.37 -7.57
CA LEU A 62 -1.42 5.82 -7.62
C LEU A 62 -0.98 5.18 -6.29
N ALA A 63 -1.22 5.85 -5.16
CA ALA A 63 -0.92 5.29 -3.84
C ALA A 63 -1.76 4.04 -3.56
N LEU A 64 -3.03 4.03 -3.99
CA LEU A 64 -3.90 2.86 -3.86
C LEU A 64 -3.43 1.69 -4.73
N GLU A 65 -2.98 1.94 -5.95
CA GLU A 65 -2.38 0.91 -6.80
C GLU A 65 -1.10 0.33 -6.19
N TYR A 66 -0.22 1.18 -5.64
CA TYR A 66 0.99 0.73 -4.94
C TYR A 66 0.64 -0.19 -3.76
N VAL A 67 -0.25 0.26 -2.87
CA VAL A 67 -0.65 -0.52 -1.69
C VAL A 67 -1.39 -1.80 -2.08
N GLN A 68 -2.20 -1.79 -3.15
CA GLN A 68 -2.84 -3.01 -3.65
C GLN A 68 -1.82 -4.03 -4.15
N ASN A 69 -0.80 -3.60 -4.91
CA ASN A 69 0.27 -4.49 -5.34
C ASN A 69 1.05 -5.06 -4.15
N PHE A 70 1.33 -4.22 -3.14
CA PHE A 70 1.97 -4.67 -1.90
C PHE A 70 1.13 -5.73 -1.17
N VAL A 71 -0.17 -5.48 -0.97
CA VAL A 71 -1.08 -6.44 -0.31
C VAL A 71 -1.14 -7.74 -1.11
N LEU A 72 -1.28 -7.67 -2.44
CA LEU A 72 -1.26 -8.85 -3.30
C LEU A 72 0.05 -9.63 -3.21
N ALA A 73 1.19 -8.95 -3.12
CA ALA A 73 2.48 -9.59 -2.93
C ALA A 73 2.54 -10.32 -1.57
N MET A 74 2.10 -9.66 -0.49
CA MET A 74 2.03 -10.25 0.85
C MET A 74 1.06 -11.44 0.96
N GLU A 75 -0.01 -11.45 0.15
CA GLU A 75 -0.98 -12.56 0.10
C GLU A 75 -0.53 -13.69 -0.84
N SER A 76 0.22 -13.36 -1.89
CA SER A 76 0.74 -14.32 -2.85
C SER A 76 2.03 -15.00 -2.39
N ASP A 77 2.75 -14.41 -1.43
CA ASP A 77 3.97 -14.99 -0.88
C ASP A 77 3.64 -16.19 0.02
N PRO A 78 3.91 -17.44 -0.43
CA PRO A 78 3.55 -18.63 0.31
C PRO A 78 4.58 -18.98 1.40
N ASP A 79 5.69 -18.23 1.50
CA ASP A 79 6.82 -18.49 2.41
C ASP A 79 6.78 -17.60 3.67
N ALA A 80 5.83 -16.66 3.76
CA ALA A 80 5.61 -15.81 4.94
C ALA A 80 4.85 -16.51 6.11
N LYS A 81 4.89 -17.86 6.19
CA LYS A 81 4.14 -18.65 7.19
C LYS A 81 5.03 -19.42 8.16
#